data_AF-A0A7Y4X7G3-F1
#
_entry.id   AF-A0A7Y4X7G3-F1
#
_cell.length_a   1.000
_cell.length_b   1.000
_cell.length_c   1.000
_cell.angle_alpha   90.00
_cell.angle_beta   90.00
_cell.angle_gamma   90.00
#
_symmetry.space_group_name_H-M   'P 1'
#
loop_
_entity.id
_entity.type
_entity.pdbx_description
1 polymer ?
#
loop_
_entity_poly.entity_id
_entity_poly.type
_entity_poly.pdbx_seq_one_letter_code
_entity_poly.pdbx_strand_id
1 'polypeptide(L)'
;LLAVRNVFILPGVPEHFRKKFLAIRERFRVAPFFTQVFFTLEDEFDIAANLTALAAEHPAVAIGSYPNFATADYKVKLTLEAKDEAALQAAAAAVLAMLDAARLVERAD
;
A
#
# COMPACT_ATOMS: atom_id res chain seq x y z
N LEU A 1 13.05 -2.62 -28.86
CA LEU A 1 11.82 -2.98 -28.11
C LEU A 1 10.81 -3.50 -29.13
N LEU A 2 10.20 -4.67 -28.93
CA LEU A 2 9.17 -5.15 -29.86
C LEU A 2 7.81 -4.74 -29.28
N ALA A 3 7.11 -3.87 -30.00
CA ALA A 3 5.83 -3.33 -29.60
C ALA A 3 4.86 -3.38 -30.78
N VAL A 4 3.61 -3.76 -30.50
CA VAL A 4 2.50 -3.72 -31.45
C VAL A 4 1.41 -2.86 -30.81
N ARG A 5 1.25 -1.63 -31.30
CA ARG A 5 0.35 -0.62 -30.70
C ARG A 5 0.69 -0.41 -29.21
N ASN A 6 -0.24 -0.69 -28.29
CA ASN A 6 -0.09 -0.59 -26.85
C ASN A 6 0.39 -1.90 -26.18
N VAL A 7 0.79 -2.90 -26.97
CA VAL A 7 1.29 -4.19 -26.49
C VAL A 7 2.81 -4.22 -26.55
N PHE A 8 3.46 -4.47 -25.42
CA PHE A 8 4.93 -4.51 -25.28
C PHE A 8 5.38 -5.93 -24.96
N ILE A 9 6.25 -6.49 -25.80
CA ILE A 9 6.71 -7.88 -25.64
C ILE A 9 8.10 -7.88 -25.00
N LEU A 10 8.18 -8.46 -23.80
CA LEU A 10 9.42 -8.62 -23.03
C LEU A 10 9.90 -10.08 -23.08
N PRO A 11 11.22 -10.31 -23.11
CA PRO A 11 11.80 -11.66 -23.16
C PRO A 11 11.62 -12.39 -21.84
N GLY A 12 11.48 -13.71 -21.88
CA GLY A 12 11.29 -14.53 -20.67
C GLY A 12 12.54 -14.69 -19.80
N VAL A 13 13.75 -14.46 -20.34
CA VAL A 13 14.99 -14.56 -19.57
C VAL A 13 15.10 -13.38 -18.59
N PRO A 14 15.21 -13.60 -17.26
CA PRO A 14 15.12 -12.53 -16.25
C PRO A 14 16.08 -11.36 -16.45
N GLU A 15 17.33 -11.62 -16.84
CA GLU A 15 18.32 -10.56 -17.08
C GLU A 15 17.94 -9.67 -18.27
N HIS A 16 17.47 -10.28 -19.36
CA HIS A 16 17.02 -9.57 -20.55
C HIS A 16 15.72 -8.80 -20.28
N PHE A 17 14.82 -9.38 -19.48
CA PHE A 17 13.61 -8.72 -19.02
C PHE A 17 13.95 -7.44 -18.26
N ARG A 18 14.81 -7.53 -17.22
CA ARG A 18 15.21 -6.38 -16.39
C ARG A 18 15.81 -5.26 -17.23
N LYS A 19 16.76 -5.59 -18.11
CA LYS A 19 17.39 -4.61 -19.01
C LYS A 19 16.35 -3.89 -19.88
N LYS A 20 15.42 -4.65 -20.49
CA LYS A 20 14.39 -4.06 -21.36
C LYS A 20 13.31 -3.30 -20.59
N PHE A 21 12.92 -3.77 -19.40
CA PHE A 21 11.98 -3.09 -18.52
C PHE A 21 12.52 -1.72 -18.07
N LEU A 22 13.77 -1.67 -17.60
CA LEU A 22 14.43 -0.43 -17.19
C LEU A 22 14.48 0.60 -18.33
N ALA A 23 14.70 0.14 -19.56
CA ALA A 23 14.71 1.02 -20.74
C ALA A 23 13.34 1.61 -21.11
N ILE A 24 12.23 1.03 -20.65
CA ILE A 24 10.87 1.48 -21.02
C ILE A 24 10.05 2.02 -19.86
N ARG A 25 10.46 1.82 -18.61
CA ARG A 25 9.66 2.18 -17.42
C ARG A 25 9.21 3.65 -17.42
N GLU A 26 10.06 4.56 -17.90
CA GLU A 26 9.79 6.00 -17.93
C GLU A 26 8.60 6.34 -18.83
N ARG A 27 8.34 5.53 -19.87
CA ARG A 27 7.19 5.69 -20.76
C ARG A 27 5.86 5.41 -20.07
N PHE A 28 5.88 4.65 -18.98
CA PHE A 28 4.71 4.31 -18.16
C PHE A 28 4.67 5.08 -16.86
N ARG A 29 5.61 6.02 -16.64
CA ARG A 29 5.65 6.80 -15.41
C ARG A 29 4.41 7.69 -15.35
N VAL A 30 3.65 7.53 -14.27
CA VAL A 30 2.54 8.39 -13.88
C VAL A 30 2.90 9.11 -12.59
N ALA A 31 2.03 10.03 -12.14
CA ALA A 31 2.16 10.64 -10.82
C ALA A 31 2.33 9.53 -9.76
N PRO A 32 3.31 9.67 -8.83
CA PRO A 32 3.59 8.65 -7.84
C PRO A 32 2.36 8.45 -6.94
N PHE A 33 2.23 7.24 -6.41
CA PHE A 33 1.40 7.01 -5.25
C PHE A 33 2.25 7.26 -4.01
N PHE A 34 1.65 7.90 -3.02
CA PHE A 34 2.17 7.99 -1.67
C PHE A 34 1.60 6.82 -0.88
N THR A 35 2.46 6.15 -0.11
CA THR A 35 2.09 4.96 0.66
C THR A 35 2.51 5.13 2.11
N GLN A 36 1.63 4.76 3.04
CA GLN A 36 1.94 4.69 4.46
C GLN A 36 1.49 3.34 5.02
N VAL A 37 2.32 2.78 5.90
CA VAL A 37 2.12 1.45 6.47
C VAL A 37 2.08 1.56 7.99
N PHE A 38 1.13 0.86 8.60
CA PHE A 38 1.02 0.73 10.05
C PHE A 38 0.96 -0.75 10.43
N PHE A 39 1.46 -1.07 11.61
CA PHE A 39 1.40 -2.40 12.19
C PHE A 39 0.74 -2.30 13.56
N THR A 40 -0.27 -3.13 13.81
CA THR A 40 -0.98 -3.18 15.10
C THR A 40 -1.05 -4.61 15.63
N LEU A 41 -1.07 -4.73 16.96
CA LEU A 41 -1.35 -5.97 17.69
C LEU A 41 -2.86 -6.19 17.91
N GLU A 42 -3.72 -5.30 17.41
CA GLU A 42 -5.17 -5.47 17.41
C GLU A 42 -5.62 -6.55 16.41
N ASP A 43 -6.75 -7.19 16.71
CA ASP A 43 -7.34 -8.19 15.83
C ASP A 43 -8.11 -7.52 14.68
N GLU A 44 -8.01 -8.09 13.47
CA GLU A 44 -8.65 -7.54 12.27
C GLU A 44 -10.16 -7.36 12.45
N PHE A 45 -10.82 -8.33 13.09
CA PHE A 45 -12.26 -8.29 13.33
C PHE A 45 -12.69 -7.09 14.19
N ASP A 46 -11.84 -6.64 15.11
CA ASP A 46 -12.16 -5.52 16.01
C ASP A 46 -12.07 -4.18 15.28
N ILE A 47 -11.15 -4.06 14.31
CA ILE A 47 -10.88 -2.81 13.59
C ILE A 47 -11.57 -2.74 12.21
N ALA A 48 -12.05 -3.86 11.65
CA ALA A 48 -12.61 -3.92 10.30
C ALA A 48 -13.77 -2.95 10.06
N ALA A 49 -14.67 -2.80 11.03
CA ALA A 49 -15.81 -1.89 10.92
C ALA A 49 -15.35 -0.42 10.87
N ASN A 50 -14.39 -0.06 11.72
CA ASN A 50 -13.82 1.29 11.78
C ASN A 50 -13.04 1.61 10.50
N LEU A 51 -12.25 0.65 9.99
CA LEU A 51 -11.54 0.79 8.71
C LEU A 51 -12.52 0.98 7.53
N THR A 52 -13.66 0.30 7.55
CA THR A 52 -14.70 0.46 6.53
C THR A 52 -15.29 1.87 6.57
N ALA A 53 -15.58 2.40 7.76
CA ALA A 53 -16.05 3.78 7.92
C ALA A 53 -14.99 4.79 7.45
N LEU A 54 -13.72 4.58 7.83
CA LEU A 54 -12.61 5.45 7.43
C LEU A 54 -12.42 5.43 5.90
N ALA A 55 -12.53 4.28 5.25
CA ALA A 55 -12.47 4.18 3.79
C ALA A 55 -13.63 4.93 3.10
N ALA A 56 -14.81 4.96 3.73
CA ALA A 56 -15.95 5.73 3.23
C ALA A 56 -15.75 7.25 3.40
N GLU A 57 -15.10 7.68 4.48
CA GLU A 57 -14.77 9.10 4.75
C GLU A 57 -13.59 9.60 3.89
N HIS A 58 -12.69 8.70 3.48
CA HIS A 58 -11.50 9.01 2.69
C HIS A 58 -11.50 8.31 1.32
N PRO A 59 -12.45 8.60 0.41
CA PRO A 59 -12.60 7.87 -0.86
C PRO A 59 -11.43 8.04 -1.84
N ALA A 60 -10.53 9.00 -1.60
CA ALA A 60 -9.32 9.22 -2.39
C ALA A 60 -8.13 8.37 -1.94
N VAL A 61 -8.26 7.62 -0.83
CA VAL A 61 -7.22 6.80 -0.22
C VAL A 61 -7.66 5.34 -0.27
N ALA A 62 -6.86 4.49 -0.89
CA ALA A 62 -7.05 3.05 -0.83
C ALA A 62 -6.51 2.53 0.52
N ILE A 63 -7.37 1.84 1.27
CA ILE A 63 -7.04 1.31 2.60
C ILE A 63 -7.12 -0.21 2.54
N GLY A 64 -5.99 -0.87 2.79
CA GLY A 64 -5.88 -2.31 2.89
C GLY A 64 -5.54 -2.75 4.31
N SER A 65 -6.09 -3.90 4.72
CA SER A 65 -5.70 -4.59 5.94
C SER A 65 -5.27 -6.02 5.61
N TYR A 66 -4.17 -6.46 6.22
CA TYR A 66 -3.55 -7.75 5.96
C TYR A 66 -3.23 -8.43 7.30
N PRO A 67 -4.03 -9.42 7.73
CA PRO A 67 -3.75 -10.16 8.95
C PRO A 67 -2.48 -11.00 8.79
N ASN A 68 -1.68 -11.05 9.86
CA ASN A 68 -0.50 -11.88 9.97
C ASN A 68 -0.80 -13.07 10.89
N PHE A 69 -0.69 -14.27 10.32
CA PHE A 69 -0.88 -15.53 11.04
C PHE A 69 0.45 -16.27 11.30
N ALA A 70 1.57 -15.75 10.80
CA ALA A 70 2.85 -16.44 10.81
C ALA A 70 3.69 -16.11 12.05
N THR A 71 3.64 -14.86 12.52
CA THR A 71 4.48 -14.37 13.62
C THR A 71 3.68 -13.53 14.60
N ALA A 72 4.09 -13.53 15.88
CA ALA A 72 3.40 -12.81 16.96
C ALA A 72 3.87 -11.35 17.12
N ASP A 73 4.62 -10.84 16.16
CA ASP A 73 5.22 -9.52 16.22
C ASP A 73 4.29 -8.37 15.82
N TYR A 74 3.28 -8.67 15.01
CA TYR A 74 2.12 -7.84 14.74
C TYR A 74 0.97 -8.73 14.29
N LYS A 75 -0.27 -8.30 14.49
CA LYS A 75 -1.45 -9.04 14.05
C LYS A 75 -1.98 -8.56 12.71
N VAL A 76 -1.94 -7.25 12.44
CA VAL A 76 -2.46 -6.68 11.19
C VAL A 76 -1.49 -5.64 10.64
N LYS A 77 -1.18 -5.76 9.35
CA LYS A 77 -0.52 -4.71 8.55
C LYS A 77 -1.60 -3.91 7.83
N LEU A 78 -1.63 -2.61 8.09
CA LEU A 78 -2.50 -1.66 7.39
C LEU A 78 -1.68 -0.91 6.35
N THR A 79 -2.24 -0.72 5.16
CA THR A 79 -1.60 0.00 4.07
C THR A 79 -2.55 1.05 3.53
N LEU A 80 -2.09 2.29 3.46
CA LEU A 80 -2.81 3.41 2.89
C LEU A 80 -2.07 3.87 1.63
N GLU A 81 -2.78 4.01 0.52
CA GLU A 81 -2.21 4.47 -0.75
C GLU A 81 -3.07 5.56 -1.37
N ALA A 82 -2.46 6.67 -1.77
CA ALA A 82 -3.17 7.76 -2.44
C ALA A 82 -2.30 8.49 -3.45
N LYS A 83 -2.93 9.17 -4.42
CA LYS A 83 -2.22 10.09 -5.33
C LYS A 83 -2.02 11.49 -4.75
N ASP A 84 -2.80 11.82 -3.73
CA ASP A 84 -2.75 13.09 -3.02
C ASP A 84 -2.13 12.86 -1.64
N GLU A 85 -0.97 13.48 -1.41
CA GLU A 85 -0.22 13.37 -0.15
C GLU A 85 -1.01 13.96 1.02
N ALA A 86 -1.74 15.06 0.82
CA ALA A 86 -2.52 15.68 1.89
C ALA A 86 -3.70 14.78 2.30
N ALA A 87 -4.36 14.15 1.34
CA ALA A 87 -5.41 13.17 1.60
C ALA A 87 -4.85 11.94 2.34
N LEU A 88 -3.66 11.47 1.97
CA LEU A 88 -2.98 10.39 2.67
C LEU A 88 -2.69 10.75 4.12
N GLN A 89 -2.11 11.95 4.37
CA GLN A 89 -1.79 12.39 5.72
C GLN A 89 -3.03 12.54 6.61
N ALA A 90 -4.15 13.02 6.06
CA ALA A 90 -5.42 13.09 6.78
C ALA A 90 -5.94 11.70 7.17
N ALA A 91 -5.92 10.74 6.24
CA ALA A 91 -6.34 9.36 6.53
C ALA A 91 -5.38 8.65 7.50
N ALA A 92 -4.07 8.91 7.39
CA ALA A 92 -3.05 8.41 8.30
C ALA A 92 -3.29 8.90 9.74
N ALA A 93 -3.60 10.18 9.91
CA ALA A 93 -3.96 10.74 11.22
C ALA A 93 -5.24 10.11 11.78
N ALA A 94 -6.25 9.87 10.94
CA ALA A 94 -7.48 9.19 11.34
C ALA A 94 -7.21 7.74 11.78
N VAL A 95 -6.35 7.01 11.07
CA VAL A 95 -5.94 5.65 11.46
C VAL A 95 -5.21 5.66 12.80
N LEU A 96 -4.28 6.59 13.01
CA LEU A 96 -3.57 6.73 14.30
C LEU A 96 -4.51 7.09 15.46
N ALA A 97 -5.55 7.88 15.21
CA ALA A 97 -6.56 8.22 16.21
C ALA A 97 -7.53 7.06 16.51
N MET A 98 -7.74 6.17 15.53
CA MET A 98 -8.60 5.00 15.65
C MET A 98 -7.91 3.85 16.40
N LEU A 99 -6.62 3.65 16.17
CA LEU A 99 -5.86 2.53 16.75
C LEU A 99 -5.41 2.83 18.18
N ASP A 100 -5.21 1.76 18.96
CA ASP A 100 -4.59 1.88 20.28
C ASP A 100 -3.08 2.13 20.14
N ALA A 101 -2.63 3.31 20.56
CA ALA A 101 -1.22 3.70 20.52
C ALA A 101 -0.29 2.73 21.29
N ALA A 102 -0.79 2.03 22.31
CA ALA A 102 -0.01 1.03 23.05
C ALA A 102 0.18 -0.29 22.27
N ARG A 103 -0.62 -0.50 21.21
CA ARG A 103 -0.60 -1.69 20.36
C ARG A 103 0.00 -1.44 18.98
N LEU A 104 0.39 -0.19 18.70
CA LEU A 104 1.16 0.15 17.50
C LEU A 104 2.57 -0.41 17.60
N VAL A 105 3.04 -0.99 16.50
CA VAL A 105 4.37 -1.58 16.40
C VAL A 105 5.19 -0.75 15.42
N GLU A 106 6.28 -0.15 15.90
CA GLU A 106 7.26 0.50 15.02
C GLU A 106 8.10 -0.57 14.31
N ARG A 107 7.96 -0.62 12.99
CA ARG A 107 8.75 -1.48 12.11
C ARG A 107 9.33 -0.61 11.00
N ALA A 108 10.65 -0.69 10.84
CA ALA A 108 11.31 -0.24 9.63
C ALA A 108 11.31 -1.42 8.65
N ASP A 109 10.46 -1.35 7.62
CA ASP A 109 10.51 -2.23 6.45
C ASP A 109 11.79 -1.94 5.63
#